data_AF-A0A382J3Q1-F1
#
_entry.id   AF-A0A382J3Q1-F1
#
_cell.length_a   1.000
_cell.length_b   1.000
_cell.length_c   1.000
_cell.angle_alpha   90.00
_cell.angle_beta   90.00
_cell.angle_gamma   90.00
#
_symmetry.space_group_name_H-M   'P 1'
#
loop_
_entity.id
_entity.type
_entity.pdbx_description
1 polymer ?
#
loop_
_entity_poly.entity_id
_entity_poly.type
_entity_poly.pdbx_seq_one_letter_code
_entity_poly.pdbx_strand_id
1 'polypeptide(L)'
;MAINKIAVGGISTECSTYSPLYQNESDFVSLQGQTLLDLIGFPFYDYGIETYPIFFNKSVPGGPIESQYFRQTKNKFIAELESLGTLDGVLLIMHG
;
A
#
# COMPACT_ATOMS: atom_id res chain seq x y z
N MET A 1 18.26 -20.01 9.25
CA MET A 1 18.40 -18.53 9.20
C MET A 1 17.16 -17.94 9.84
N ALA A 2 17.25 -16.79 10.51
CA ALA A 2 16.06 -16.09 11.00
C ALA A 2 15.21 -15.65 9.80
N ILE A 3 13.89 -15.81 9.91
CA ILE A 3 12.95 -15.35 8.89
C ILE A 3 12.66 -13.88 9.17
N ASN A 4 12.85 -13.01 8.18
CA ASN A 4 12.57 -11.59 8.31
C ASN A 4 11.07 -11.33 8.09
N LYS A 5 10.44 -10.59 9.00
CA LYS A 5 9.03 -10.21 8.95
C LYS A 5 8.87 -8.85 8.29
N ILE A 6 8.29 -8.83 7.09
CA ILE A 6 8.16 -7.60 6.29
C ILE A 6 6.69 -7.32 6.03
N ALA A 7 6.20 -6.17 6.48
CA ALA A 7 4.89 -5.68 6.07
C ALA A 7 4.95 -5.10 4.65
N VAL A 8 3.90 -5.33 3.87
CA VAL A 8 3.86 -4.95 2.45
C VAL A 8 2.57 -4.19 2.15
N GLY A 9 2.68 -3.05 1.47
CA GLY A 9 1.52 -2.32 0.98
C GLY A 9 1.87 -0.91 0.52
N GLY A 10 0.88 -0.04 0.34
CA GLY A 10 1.11 1.35 0.00
C GLY A 10 0.00 2.00 -0.81
N ILE A 11 0.36 3.04 -1.55
CA ILE A 11 -0.57 3.81 -2.38
C ILE A 11 0.14 4.29 -3.65
N SER A 12 -0.54 4.23 -4.79
CA SER A 12 0.00 4.67 -6.07
C SER A 12 -1.03 5.48 -6.85
N THR A 13 -0.73 6.75 -7.06
CA THR A 13 -1.45 7.63 -7.97
C THR A 13 -0.53 8.79 -8.32
N GLU A 14 -0.69 9.33 -9.52
CA GLU A 14 -0.02 10.56 -9.95
C GLU A 14 -1.00 11.73 -9.86
N CYS A 15 -0.55 12.86 -9.32
CA CYS A 15 -1.37 14.06 -9.15
C CYS A 15 -1.06 15.09 -10.23
N SER A 16 -2.10 15.53 -10.95
CA SER A 16 -2.09 16.73 -11.77
C SER A 16 -2.81 17.85 -11.04
N THR A 17 -2.07 18.87 -10.61
CA THR A 17 -2.62 20.04 -9.90
C THR A 17 -3.51 20.92 -10.78
N TYR A 18 -3.51 20.71 -12.09
CA TYR A 18 -4.39 21.39 -13.04
C TYR A 18 -5.77 20.73 -13.16
N SER A 19 -5.94 19.51 -12.66
CA SER A 19 -7.23 18.83 -12.67
C SER A 19 -8.10 19.33 -11.52
N PRO A 20 -9.31 19.86 -11.79
CA PRO A 20 -10.23 20.30 -10.75
C PRO A 20 -10.96 19.12 -10.07
N LEU A 21 -10.86 17.91 -10.63
CA LEU A 21 -11.55 16.73 -10.11
C LEU A 21 -10.68 16.06 -9.05
N TYR A 22 -11.18 16.05 -7.82
CA TYR A 22 -10.57 15.30 -6.74
C TYR A 22 -10.79 13.79 -6.93
N GLN A 23 -9.76 13.01 -6.61
CA GLN A 23 -9.87 11.56 -6.54
C GLN A 23 -10.39 11.16 -5.16
N ASN A 24 -11.45 10.37 -5.14
CA ASN A 24 -12.08 9.83 -3.93
C ASN A 24 -11.90 8.31 -3.88
N GLU A 25 -12.45 7.65 -2.86
CA GLU A 25 -12.32 6.20 -2.65
C GLU A 25 -12.69 5.35 -3.88
N SER A 26 -13.72 5.74 -4.63
CA SER A 26 -14.20 4.98 -5.79
C SER A 26 -13.25 5.00 -6.98
N ASP A 27 -12.29 5.93 -7.01
CA ASP A 27 -11.26 6.02 -8.04
C ASP A 27 -10.08 5.06 -7.79
N PHE A 28 -10.02 4.44 -6.61
CA PHE A 28 -8.95 3.53 -6.21
C PHE A 28 -9.39 2.07 -6.25
N VAL A 29 -8.50 1.24 -6.78
CA VAL A 29 -8.57 -0.23 -6.65
C VAL A 29 -7.66 -0.64 -5.49
N SER A 30 -8.22 -1.36 -4.52
CA SER A 30 -7.47 -1.91 -3.39
C SER A 30 -7.08 -3.37 -3.64
N LEU A 31 -5.78 -3.66 -3.61
CA LEU A 31 -5.24 -5.02 -3.66
C LEU A 31 -4.80 -5.46 -2.27
N GLN A 32 -5.09 -6.71 -1.91
CA GLN A 32 -4.82 -7.28 -0.58
C GLN A 32 -4.33 -8.72 -0.72
N GLY A 33 -3.72 -9.24 0.35
CA GLY A 33 -3.32 -10.64 0.44
C GLY A 33 -2.43 -11.08 -0.73
N GLN A 34 -2.74 -12.25 -1.29
CA GLN A 34 -1.96 -12.82 -2.38
C GLN A 34 -1.97 -11.95 -3.64
N THR A 35 -3.07 -11.27 -3.97
CA THR A 35 -3.14 -10.41 -5.16
C THR A 35 -2.16 -9.24 -5.10
N LEU A 36 -1.88 -8.72 -3.90
CA LEU A 36 -0.83 -7.74 -3.69
C LEU A 36 0.56 -8.35 -3.90
N LEU A 37 0.81 -9.54 -3.36
CA LEU A 37 2.11 -10.22 -3.52
C LEU A 37 2.37 -10.59 -4.98
N ASP A 38 1.34 -11.02 -5.71
CA ASP A 38 1.41 -11.34 -7.14
C ASP A 38 1.76 -10.12 -7.99
N LEU A 39 1.27 -8.93 -7.62
CA LEU A 39 1.64 -7.68 -8.29
C LEU A 39 3.15 -7.41 -8.19
N ILE A 40 3.75 -7.71 -7.04
CA ILE A 40 5.19 -7.51 -6.81
C ILE A 40 5.99 -8.55 -7.59
N GLY A 41 5.49 -9.80 -7.66
CA GLY A 41 6.13 -10.87 -8.41
C GLY A 41 7.49 -11.29 -7.87
N PHE A 42 7.78 -11.01 -6.59
CA PHE A 42 9.04 -11.35 -5.93
C PHE A 42 8.88 -12.61 -5.07
N PRO A 43 9.80 -13.60 -5.18
CA PRO A 43 9.70 -14.86 -4.43
C PRO A 43 10.21 -14.71 -2.99
N PHE A 44 9.48 -13.99 -2.14
CA PHE A 44 9.89 -13.67 -0.75
C PHE A 44 10.34 -14.88 0.08
N TYR A 45 9.63 -15.99 -0.04
CA TYR A 45 9.92 -17.21 0.72
C TYR A 45 11.31 -17.77 0.44
N ASP A 46 11.78 -17.72 -0.81
CA ASP A 46 13.09 -18.23 -1.22
C ASP A 46 14.24 -17.41 -0.59
N TYR A 47 13.95 -16.18 -0.17
CA TYR A 47 14.86 -15.28 0.52
C TYR A 47 14.67 -15.25 2.04
N GLY A 48 13.86 -16.17 2.60
CA GLY A 48 13.60 -16.23 4.04
C GLY A 48 12.84 -15.01 4.56
N ILE A 49 11.94 -14.45 3.75
CA ILE A 49 11.09 -13.32 4.11
C ILE A 49 9.65 -13.81 4.28
N GLU A 50 9.09 -13.58 5.46
CA GLU A 50 7.67 -13.74 5.75
C GLU A 50 6.97 -12.39 5.53
N THR A 51 6.00 -12.38 4.61
CA THR A 51 5.29 -11.15 4.23
C THR A 51 3.97 -11.02 4.97
N TYR A 52 3.68 -9.79 5.38
CA TYR A 52 2.40 -9.39 5.96
C TYR A 52 1.76 -8.35 5.03
N PRO A 53 0.99 -8.78 4.01
CA PRO A 53 0.32 -7.87 3.10
C PRO A 53 -0.82 -7.14 3.81
N ILE A 54 -0.71 -5.81 3.90
CA ILE A 54 -1.72 -4.91 4.47
C ILE A 54 -2.75 -4.60 3.37
N PHE A 55 -2.49 -3.57 2.56
CA PHE A 55 -3.20 -3.30 1.31
C PHE A 55 -2.38 -2.37 0.42
N PHE A 56 -2.71 -2.36 -0.87
CA PHE A 56 -2.17 -1.43 -1.85
C PHE A 56 -3.30 -0.78 -2.62
N ASN A 57 -3.46 0.54 -2.46
CA ASN A 57 -4.48 1.30 -3.18
C ASN A 57 -3.86 1.95 -4.40
N LYS A 58 -4.38 1.68 -5.59
CA LYS A 58 -3.89 2.30 -6.82
C LYS A 58 -5.01 2.95 -7.62
N SER A 59 -4.72 4.09 -8.23
CA SER A 59 -5.57 4.71 -9.23
C SER A 59 -4.76 5.06 -10.48
N VAL A 60 -5.45 5.45 -11.55
CA VAL A 60 -4.82 6.12 -12.69
C VAL A 60 -4.43 7.56 -12.29
N PRO A 61 -3.56 8.25 -13.05
CA PRO A 61 -3.28 9.67 -12.83
C PRO A 61 -4.57 10.50 -12.82
N GLY A 62 -4.67 11.44 -11.86
CA GLY A 62 -5.87 12.24 -11.66
C GLY A 62 -5.59 13.56 -10.97
N GLY A 63 -6.63 14.22 -10.47
CA GLY A 63 -6.44 15.39 -9.61
C GLY A 63 -6.04 15.02 -8.19
N PRO A 64 -5.98 16.02 -7.29
CA PRO A 64 -5.59 15.79 -5.91
C PRO A 64 -6.49 14.75 -5.23
N ILE A 65 -5.90 13.92 -4.37
CA ILE A 65 -6.67 13.00 -3.53
C ILE A 65 -7.47 13.82 -2.52
N GLU A 66 -8.73 13.46 -2.30
CA GLU A 66 -9.52 14.04 -1.22
C GLU A 66 -8.80 13.87 0.12
N SER A 67 -8.65 14.99 0.85
CA SER A 67 -7.90 15.03 2.10
C SER A 67 -8.47 14.07 3.16
N GLN A 68 -9.79 13.90 3.18
CA GLN A 68 -10.44 12.98 4.11
C GLN A 68 -10.11 11.53 3.77
N TYR A 69 -10.27 11.13 2.51
CA TYR A 69 -9.94 9.78 2.05
C TYR A 69 -8.47 9.45 2.32
N PHE A 70 -7.53 10.33 1.94
CA PHE A 70 -6.10 10.11 2.20
C PHE A 70 -5.79 9.89 3.68
N ARG A 71 -6.35 10.72 4.57
CA ARG A 71 -6.15 10.58 6.03
C ARG A 71 -6.74 9.27 6.56
N GLN A 72 -7.93 8.90 6.12
CA GLN A 72 -8.58 7.65 6.53
C GLN A 72 -7.76 6.43 6.08
N THR A 73 -7.36 6.39 4.81
CA THR A 73 -6.51 5.31 4.27
C THR A 73 -5.17 5.22 4.99
N LYS A 74 -4.49 6.35 5.19
CA LYS A 74 -3.21 6.38 5.92
C LYS A 74 -3.37 5.88 7.36
N ASN A 75 -4.39 6.36 8.07
CA ASN A 75 -4.62 5.95 9.46
C ASN A 75 -4.96 4.46 9.56
N LYS A 76 -5.75 3.93 8.61
CA LYS A 76 -6.03 2.50 8.51
C LYS A 76 -4.74 1.69 8.29
N PHE A 77 -3.87 2.13 7.38
CA PHE A 77 -2.59 1.47 7.11
C PHE A 77 -1.71 1.41 8.36
N ILE A 78 -1.59 2.53 9.08
CA ILE A 78 -0.80 2.60 10.31
C ILE A 78 -1.38 1.71 11.41
N ALA A 79 -2.70 1.70 11.60
CA ALA A 79 -3.34 0.86 12.60
C ALA A 79 -3.14 -0.64 12.32
N GLU A 80 -3.25 -1.06 11.05
CA GLU A 80 -2.94 -2.43 10.66
C GLU A 80 -1.46 -2.77 10.88
N LEU A 81 -0.55 -1.86 10.52
CA LEU A 81 0.89 -2.03 10.75
C LEU A 81 1.21 -2.21 12.24
N GLU A 82 0.64 -1.37 13.11
CA GLU A 82 0.81 -1.47 14.57
C GLU A 82 0.28 -2.78 15.14
N SER A 83 -0.79 -3.34 14.55
CA SER A 83 -1.39 -4.61 14.99
C SER A 83 -0.52 -5.84 14.72
N LEU A 84 0.45 -5.75 13.79
CA LEU A 84 1.32 -6.87 13.40
C LEU A 84 2.45 -7.13 14.42
N GLY A 85 2.64 -6.23 15.39
CA GLY A 85 3.69 -6.34 16.40
C GLY A 85 5.09 -6.04 15.83
N THR A 86 6.09 -6.83 16.23
CA THR A 86 7.48 -6.60 15.81
C THR A 86 7.70 -7.04 14.36
N LEU A 87 8.08 -6.08 13.52
CA LEU A 87 8.47 -6.28 12.13
C LEU A 87 9.96 -5.95 11.97
N ASP A 88 10.62 -6.63 11.04
CA ASP A 88 12.02 -6.37 10.66
C ASP A 88 12.12 -5.29 9.58
N GLY A 89 10.99 -4.95 8.94
CA GLY A 89 10.93 -3.90 7.93
C GLY A 89 9.54 -3.72 7.31
N VAL A 90 9.43 -2.71 6.46
CA VAL A 90 8.22 -2.38 5.69
C VAL A 90 8.62 -2.12 4.24
N LEU A 91 7.97 -2.82 3.31
CA LEU A 91 8.06 -2.57 1.88
C LEU A 91 6.87 -1.71 1.45
N LEU A 92 7.15 -0.43 1.18
CA LEU A 92 6.14 0.51 0.70
C LEU A 92 6.19 0.62 -0.82
N ILE A 93 5.08 0.29 -1.46
CA ILE A 93 4.87 0.48 -2.89
C ILE A 93 4.25 1.86 -3.07
N MET A 94 5.02 2.79 -3.66
CA MET A 94 4.61 4.18 -3.84
C MET A 94 4.82 4.61 -5.30
N HIS A 95 3.97 5.51 -5.78
CA HIS A 95 4.22 6.21 -7.05
C HIS A 95 5.39 7.21 -6.91
N GLY A 96 5.32 8.06 -5.88
CA GLY A 96 6.29 9.12 -5.57
C GLY A 96 5.86 9.93 -4.36
#